data_AF-A0A540NHP7-F1
#
_entry.id   AF-A0A540NHP7-F1
#
_cell.length_a   1.000
_cell.length_b   1.000
_cell.length_c   1.000
_cell.angle_alpha   90.00
_cell.angle_beta   90.00
_cell.angle_gamma   90.00
#
_symmetry.space_group_name_H-M   'P 1'
#
loop_
_entity.id
_entity.type
_entity.pdbx_description
1 polymer ?
#
loop_
_entity_poly.entity_id
_entity_poly.type
_entity_poly.pdbx_seq_one_letter_code
_entity_poly.pdbx_strand_id
1 'polypeptide(L)'
;MFTLQPDLTAPGVDLLAAWSPVAPSSEDFYPDTRSVKYNIISGTSMSCPHVSGAAAYIKAAHPNWSAAAIKSALMTTGMNKLN
;
A
#
# COMPACT_ATOMS: atom_id res chain seq x y z
N MET A 1 -26.97 -7.51 6.00
CA MET A 1 -26.05 -6.91 7.00
C MET A 1 -24.94 -6.24 6.20
N PHE A 2 -24.72 -4.93 6.38
CA PHE A 2 -23.68 -4.17 5.68
C PHE A 2 -22.50 -3.89 6.62
N THR A 3 -21.28 -3.88 6.10
CA THR A 3 -20.05 -3.58 6.85
C THR A 3 -19.44 -2.29 6.33
N LEU A 4 -18.91 -1.44 7.22
CA LEU A 4 -18.29 -0.17 6.83
C LEU A 4 -16.99 -0.44 6.05
N GLN A 5 -16.82 0.27 4.93
CA GLN A 5 -15.63 0.25 4.09
C GLN A 5 -15.27 1.68 3.66
N PRO A 6 -14.00 1.95 3.30
CA PRO A 6 -12.84 1.07 3.44
C PRO A 6 -12.46 0.81 4.90
N ASP A 7 -11.78 -0.30 5.19
CA ASP A 7 -11.42 -0.66 6.57
C ASP A 7 -10.33 0.27 7.16
N LEU A 8 -9.35 0.67 6.36
CA LEU A 8 -8.29 1.61 6.77
C LEU A 8 -7.66 2.29 5.54
N THR A 9 -6.90 3.36 5.77
CA THR A 9 -6.19 4.11 4.70
C THR A 9 -4.69 4.13 4.96
N ALA A 10 -3.90 4.25 3.88
CA ALA A 10 -2.44 4.33 3.92
C ALA A 10 -1.93 5.22 2.77
N PRO A 11 -0.67 5.70 2.82
CA PRO A 11 -0.10 6.53 1.75
C PRO A 11 -0.18 5.84 0.38
N GLY A 12 -0.75 6.53 -0.60
CA GLY A 12 -0.92 6.02 -1.96
C GLY A 12 -0.82 7.07 -3.05
N VAL A 13 -0.34 8.28 -2.74
CA VAL A 13 -0.12 9.36 -3.71
C VAL A 13 1.35 9.73 -3.72
N ASP A 14 1.95 9.80 -4.90
CA ASP A 14 3.34 10.14 -5.18
C ASP A 14 4.34 9.22 -4.45
N LEU A 15 4.13 7.90 -4.57
CA LEU A 15 5.00 6.91 -3.95
C LEU A 15 6.14 6.55 -4.88
N LEU A 16 7.38 6.79 -4.43
CA LEU A 16 8.59 6.31 -5.06
C LEU A 16 8.80 4.82 -4.73
N ALA A 17 8.73 3.96 -5.73
CA ALA A 17 8.98 2.53 -5.59
C ALA A 17 9.85 1.98 -6.73
N ALA A 18 10.43 0.79 -6.53
CA ALA A 18 11.22 0.13 -7.56
C ALA A 18 10.38 -0.11 -8.82
N TRP A 19 10.99 0.09 -9.98
CA TRP A 19 10.32 -0.03 -11.27
C TRP A 19 11.04 -1.03 -12.18
N SER A 20 10.29 -1.69 -13.04
CA SER A 20 10.86 -2.63 -13.99
C SER A 20 11.68 -1.88 -15.04
N PRO A 21 12.94 -2.29 -15.31
CA PRO A 21 13.79 -1.60 -16.28
C PRO A 21 13.32 -1.77 -17.73
N VAL A 22 12.38 -2.70 -17.99
CA VAL A 22 11.78 -2.94 -19.31
C VAL A 22 10.38 -2.33 -19.45
N ALA A 23 9.82 -1.78 -18.36
CA ALA A 23 8.54 -1.09 -18.41
C ALA A 23 8.75 0.39 -18.79
N PRO A 24 7.80 1.01 -19.53
CA PRO A 24 7.84 2.44 -19.80
C PRO A 24 7.83 3.22 -18.47
N SER A 25 8.58 4.33 -18.41
CA SER A 25 8.67 5.15 -17.20
C SER A 25 7.47 6.09 -17.00
N SER A 26 6.75 6.39 -18.08
CA SER A 26 5.53 7.20 -18.08
C SER A 26 4.49 6.54 -19.00
N GLU A 27 3.23 6.58 -18.59
CA GLU A 27 2.09 6.14 -19.42
C GLU A 27 1.65 7.23 -20.41
N ASP A 28 2.05 8.49 -20.20
CA ASP A 28 1.65 9.64 -21.01
C ASP A 28 2.47 9.80 -22.29
N PHE A 29 3.60 9.08 -22.41
CA PHE A 29 4.50 9.16 -23.54
C PHE A 29 4.68 7.79 -24.20
N TYR A 30 4.35 7.68 -25.48
CA TYR A 30 4.49 6.43 -26.24
C TYR A 30 5.21 6.63 -27.58
N PRO A 31 6.30 5.88 -27.86
CA PRO A 31 6.97 4.94 -26.96
C PRO A 31 7.89 5.67 -25.98
N ASP A 32 7.76 5.38 -24.69
CA ASP A 32 8.76 5.77 -23.70
C ASP A 32 9.90 4.75 -23.66
N THR A 33 11.08 5.16 -24.12
CA THR A 33 12.29 4.33 -24.18
C THR A 33 13.20 4.51 -22.97
N ARG A 34 12.82 5.37 -22.02
CA ARG A 34 13.60 5.61 -20.81
C ARG A 34 13.47 4.41 -19.88
N SER A 35 14.60 4.04 -19.26
CA SER A 35 14.65 3.02 -18.22
C SER A 35 15.02 3.67 -16.90
N VAL A 36 14.21 3.46 -15.87
CA VAL A 36 14.40 4.00 -14.52
C VAL A 36 14.41 2.88 -13.50
N LYS A 37 15.23 3.02 -12.45
CA LYS A 37 15.28 2.05 -11.35
C LYS A 37 14.10 2.21 -10.38
N TYR A 38 13.56 3.41 -10.31
CA TYR A 38 12.45 3.79 -9.45
C TYR A 38 11.49 4.68 -10.23
N ASN A 39 10.21 4.60 -9.89
CA ASN A 39 9.17 5.43 -10.46
C ASN A 39 8.28 5.99 -9.35
N ILE A 40 7.67 7.15 -9.59
CA ILE A 40 6.73 7.80 -8.69
C ILE A 40 5.34 7.62 -9.27
N ILE A 41 4.48 6.90 -8.57
CA ILE A 41 3.10 6.65 -9.02
C ILE A 41 2.10 6.78 -7.88
N SER A 42 0.83 6.95 -8.26
CA SER A 42 -0.29 7.18 -7.36
C SER A 42 -1.40 6.14 -7.60
N GLY A 43 -2.03 5.66 -6.54
CA GLY A 43 -3.16 4.74 -6.59
C GLY A 43 -3.38 3.96 -5.28
N THR A 44 -4.56 3.37 -5.10
CA THR A 44 -4.83 2.45 -3.98
C THR A 44 -3.94 1.20 -4.04
N SER A 45 -3.46 0.83 -5.23
CA SER A 45 -2.41 -0.16 -5.45
C SER A 45 -1.10 0.15 -4.73
N MET A 46 -0.82 1.42 -4.43
CA MET A 46 0.36 1.85 -3.67
C MET A 46 0.06 1.88 -2.16
N SER A 47 -1.17 2.18 -1.75
CA SER A 47 -1.61 2.07 -0.36
C SER A 47 -1.61 0.62 0.13
N CYS A 48 -2.08 -0.33 -0.71
CA CYS A 48 -2.19 -1.75 -0.37
C CYS A 48 -0.88 -2.37 0.19
N PRO A 49 0.28 -2.27 -0.48
CA PRO A 49 1.53 -2.87 0.01
C PRO A 49 2.02 -2.24 1.32
N HIS A 50 1.71 -0.98 1.62
CA HIS A 50 2.01 -0.39 2.94
C HIS A 50 1.27 -1.13 4.06
N VAL A 51 -0.02 -1.38 3.85
CA VAL A 51 -0.87 -2.10 4.81
C VAL A 51 -0.45 -3.57 4.90
N SER A 52 -0.16 -4.21 3.78
CA SER A 52 0.35 -5.58 3.75
C SER A 52 1.68 -5.73 4.50
N GLY A 53 2.59 -4.77 4.34
CA GLY A 53 3.85 -4.72 5.08
C GLY A 53 3.63 -4.58 6.59
N ALA A 54 2.77 -3.67 7.02
CA ALA A 54 2.40 -3.52 8.43
C ALA A 54 1.75 -4.78 9.00
N ALA A 55 0.84 -5.42 8.26
CA ALA A 55 0.21 -6.67 8.66
C ALA A 55 1.23 -7.82 8.78
N ALA A 56 2.18 -7.92 7.84
CA ALA A 56 3.25 -8.91 7.89
C ALA A 56 4.18 -8.69 9.11
N TYR A 57 4.50 -7.44 9.43
CA TYR A 57 5.28 -7.10 10.63
C TYR A 57 4.55 -7.52 11.91
N ILE A 58 3.25 -7.21 12.03
CA ILE A 58 2.43 -7.64 13.18
C ILE A 58 2.38 -9.17 13.24
N LYS A 59 2.22 -9.87 12.12
CA LYS A 59 2.23 -11.34 12.08
C LYS A 59 3.58 -11.92 12.53
N ALA A 60 4.68 -11.28 12.18
CA ALA A 60 6.01 -11.71 12.63
C ALA A 60 6.18 -11.52 14.15
N ALA A 61 5.68 -10.41 14.72
CA ALA A 61 5.70 -10.17 16.16
C ALA A 61 4.70 -11.04 16.94
N HIS A 62 3.58 -11.41 16.32
CA HIS A 62 2.52 -12.23 16.89
C HIS A 62 2.16 -13.43 15.97
N PRO A 63 3.02 -14.46 15.87
CA PRO A 63 2.83 -15.56 14.92
C PRO A 63 1.52 -16.33 15.08
N ASN A 64 0.95 -16.34 16.29
CA ASN A 64 -0.29 -17.07 16.59
C ASN A 64 -1.57 -16.25 16.34
N TRP A 65 -1.47 -14.96 16.04
CA TRP A 65 -2.65 -14.12 15.78
C TRP A 65 -3.33 -14.50 14.47
N SER A 66 -4.67 -14.49 14.50
CA SER A 66 -5.50 -14.69 13.30
C SER A 66 -5.48 -13.44 12.41
N ALA A 67 -5.88 -13.60 11.15
CA ALA A 67 -6.01 -12.48 10.22
C ALA A 67 -7.00 -11.41 10.75
N ALA A 68 -8.07 -11.84 11.42
CA ALA A 68 -9.04 -10.94 12.04
C ALA A 68 -8.43 -10.14 13.20
N ALA A 69 -7.59 -10.76 14.02
CA ALA A 69 -6.89 -10.07 15.12
C ALA A 69 -5.91 -9.02 14.57
N ILE A 70 -5.18 -9.33 13.51
CA ILE A 70 -4.25 -8.39 12.85
C ILE A 70 -5.02 -7.22 12.23
N LYS A 71 -6.12 -7.50 11.51
CA LYS A 71 -7.00 -6.47 10.96
C LYS A 71 -7.56 -5.57 12.08
N SER A 72 -8.03 -6.18 13.17
CA SER A 72 -8.55 -5.43 14.33
C SER A 72 -7.49 -4.51 14.93
N ALA A 73 -6.27 -5.01 15.16
CA ALA A 73 -5.18 -4.20 15.68
C ALA A 73 -4.87 -3.01 14.76
N LEU A 74 -4.73 -3.24 13.45
CA LEU A 74 -4.47 -2.17 12.48
C LEU A 74 -5.58 -1.10 12.44
N MET A 75 -6.84 -1.51 12.54
CA MET A 75 -7.98 -0.59 12.49
C MET A 75 -8.11 0.23 13.78
N THR A 76 -7.92 -0.38 14.96
CA THR A 76 -8.15 0.29 16.24
C THR A 76 -6.99 1.17 16.69
N THR A 77 -5.78 0.92 16.18
CA THR A 77 -4.59 1.75 16.44
C THR A 77 -4.26 2.69 15.28
N GLY A 78 -5.05 2.68 14.20
CA GLY A 78 -4.89 3.61 13.10
C GLY A 78 -5.07 5.06 13.58
N MET A 79 -4.30 5.99 13.02
CA MET A 79 -4.48 7.40 13.34
C MET A 79 -5.81 7.88 12.77
N ASN A 80 -6.63 8.50 13.61
CA ASN A 80 -7.80 9.21 13.14
C ASN A 80 -7.32 10.40 12.31
N LYS A 81 -7.65 10.43 11.02
CA LYS A 81 -7.63 11.68 10.24
C LYS A 81 -8.79 12.54 10.71
N LEU A 82 -8.64 13.13 11.89
CA LEU A 82 -9.45 14.27 12.31
C LEU A 82 -8.79 15.49 11.68
N ASN A 83 -9.52 16.12 10.77
CA ASN A 83 -9.30 17.51 10.41
C ASN A 83 -9.83 18.37 11.56
#